data_AF-A0A534TA05-F1
#
_entry.id   AF-A0A534TA05-F1
#
_cell.length_a   1.000
_cell.length_b   1.000
_cell.length_c   1.000
_cell.angle_alpha   90.00
_cell.angle_beta   90.00
_cell.angle_gamma   90.00
#
_symmetry.space_group_name_H-M   'P 1'
#
loop_
_entity.id
_entity.type
_entity.pdbx_description
1 polymer ?
#
loop_
_entity_poly.entity_id
_entity_poly.type
_entity_poly.pdbx_seq_one_letter_code
_entity_poly.pdbx_strand_id
1 'polypeptide(L)'
;MQDLFQQLPGVVKMQLAVDLELAATLVLEAVDAHAKSLWIRRAGRKLRRMRWFGRKSARPVVPGRMPRLPPVPKGVRIGAWCAAALFALIAAGVGIIAINCPPVSALKEYKAPQASLVFDRDNKLLARLAPEERIVVPLTAMSPKLVGAILAVEDIRFYEHSGIDWRRVAGAIWRDIRAFSLREGSSTITMQLARNVFPGSSRCT
;
A
#
# COMPACT_ATOMS: atom_id res chain seq x y z
N MET A 1 -6.39 -25.16 2.36
CA MET A 1 -6.09 -23.78 2.84
C MET A 1 -5.94 -23.72 4.38
N GLN A 2 -5.82 -24.86 5.06
CA GLN A 2 -5.50 -24.94 6.49
C GLN A 2 -4.03 -25.38 6.71
N ASP A 3 -3.40 -25.99 5.70
CA ASP A 3 -2.05 -26.58 5.82
C ASP A 3 -0.92 -25.54 5.82
N LEU A 4 -1.09 -24.41 5.11
CA LEU A 4 -0.11 -23.32 5.08
C LEU A 4 -0.03 -22.52 6.38
N PHE A 5 -1.07 -22.60 7.22
CA PHE A 5 -1.03 -22.01 8.55
C PHE A 5 -0.22 -22.86 9.53
N GLN A 6 0.05 -24.15 9.28
CA GLN A 6 0.83 -24.98 10.21
C GLN A 6 2.35 -24.80 10.10
N GLN A 7 2.87 -24.29 8.98
CA GLN A 7 4.32 -24.26 8.72
C GLN A 7 5.07 -23.01 9.23
N LEU A 8 4.37 -22.01 9.79
CA LEU A 8 5.04 -20.85 10.38
C LEU A 8 5.58 -21.17 11.78
N PRO A 9 6.84 -20.77 12.12
CA PRO A 9 7.38 -20.94 13.46
C PRO A 9 6.48 -20.24 14.49
N GLY A 10 6.19 -20.92 15.60
CA GLY A 10 5.15 -20.51 16.56
C GLY A 10 5.28 -19.07 17.10
N VAL A 11 6.51 -18.57 17.14
CA VAL A 11 6.83 -17.20 17.58
C VAL A 11 6.28 -16.14 16.61
N VAL A 12 6.31 -16.40 15.29
CA VAL A 12 5.84 -15.45 14.26
C VAL A 12 4.31 -15.39 14.21
N LYS A 13 3.62 -16.50 14.51
CA LYS A 13 2.15 -16.52 14.66
C LYS A 13 1.66 -15.67 15.83
N MET A 14 2.34 -15.75 16.97
CA MET A 14 2.01 -14.93 18.13
C MET A 14 2.32 -13.46 17.88
N GLN A 15 3.46 -13.15 17.25
CA GLN A 15 3.85 -11.77 16.99
C GLN A 15 2.86 -11.06 16.04
N LEU A 16 2.47 -11.70 14.92
CA LEU A 16 1.50 -11.12 13.98
C LEU A 16 0.09 -10.97 14.56
N ALA A 17 -0.36 -11.92 15.39
CA ALA A 17 -1.66 -11.83 16.05
C ALA A 17 -1.70 -10.68 17.08
N VAL A 18 -0.61 -10.53 17.84
CA VAL A 18 -0.46 -9.43 18.82
C VAL A 18 -0.33 -8.08 18.11
N ASP A 19 0.43 -7.99 17.01
CA ASP A 19 0.60 -6.74 16.26
C ASP A 19 -0.70 -6.27 15.59
N LEU A 20 -1.55 -7.21 15.13
CA LEU A 20 -2.85 -6.88 14.54
C LEU A 20 -3.87 -6.42 15.60
N GLU A 21 -3.88 -7.06 16.78
CA GLU A 21 -4.72 -6.61 17.90
C GLU A 21 -4.24 -5.27 18.48
N LEU A 22 -2.92 -5.06 18.60
CA LEU A 22 -2.35 -3.78 19.04
C LEU A 22 -2.66 -2.67 18.05
N ALA A 23 -2.55 -2.93 16.74
CA ALA A 23 -2.90 -1.96 15.71
C ALA A 23 -4.40 -1.61 15.74
N ALA A 24 -5.28 -2.60 15.92
CA ALA A 24 -6.71 -2.37 16.03
C ALA A 24 -7.09 -1.55 17.29
N THR A 25 -6.45 -1.84 18.44
CA THR A 25 -6.65 -1.07 19.68
C THR A 25 -6.06 0.33 19.60
N LEU A 26 -4.86 0.50 19.03
CA LEU A 26 -4.24 1.81 18.80
C LEU A 26 -5.07 2.70 17.86
N VAL A 27 -5.68 2.15 16.81
CA VAL A 27 -6.57 2.91 15.93
C VAL A 27 -7.84 3.34 16.67
N LEU A 28 -8.43 2.46 17.48
CA LEU A 28 -9.60 2.79 18.30
C LEU A 28 -9.29 3.87 19.34
N GLU A 29 -8.15 3.80 20.01
CA GLU A 29 -7.71 4.82 20.97
C GLU A 29 -7.34 6.14 20.29
N ALA A 30 -6.70 6.11 19.12
CA ALA A 30 -6.32 7.30 18.38
C ALA A 30 -7.55 8.07 17.84
N VAL A 31 -8.57 7.35 17.35
CA VAL A 31 -9.83 7.95 16.92
C VAL A 31 -10.55 8.61 18.11
N ASP A 32 -10.54 7.97 19.27
CA ASP A 32 -11.17 8.50 20.49
C ASP A 32 -10.39 9.70 21.08
N ALA A 33 -9.06 9.67 21.03
CA ALA A 33 -8.19 10.76 21.45
C ALA A 33 -8.30 12.00 20.55
N HIS A 34 -8.40 11.81 19.23
CA HIS A 34 -8.54 12.91 18.28
C HIS A 34 -9.91 13.59 18.42
N ALA A 35 -10.99 12.82 18.61
CA ALA A 35 -12.33 13.33 18.88
C ALA A 35 -12.39 14.16 20.18
N LYS A 36 -11.73 13.70 21.25
CA LYS A 36 -11.61 14.44 22.52
C LYS A 36 -10.81 15.74 22.38
N SER A 37 -9.70 15.73 21.64
CA SER A 37 -8.85 16.92 21.47
C SER A 37 -9.54 18.06 20.69
N LEU A 38 -10.33 17.73 19.66
CA LEU A 38 -11.09 18.70 18.88
C LEU A 38 -12.22 19.34 19.70
N TRP A 39 -12.80 18.60 20.64
CA TRP A 39 -13.82 19.12 21.55
C TRP A 39 -13.23 20.09 22.59
N ILE A 40 -12.07 19.76 23.19
CA ILE A 40 -11.37 20.64 24.14
C ILE A 40 -11.02 21.99 23.49
N ARG A 41 -10.54 21.98 22.24
CA ARG A 41 -10.24 23.21 21.48
C ARG A 41 -11.47 24.03 21.09
N ARG A 42 -12.66 23.41 20.99
CA ARG A 42 -13.95 24.10 20.77
C ARG A 42 -14.56 24.63 22.06
N ALA A 43 -14.49 23.87 23.15
CA ALA A 43 -14.99 24.25 24.47
C ALA A 43 -14.17 25.41 25.09
N GLY A 44 -12.84 25.39 24.95
CA GLY A 44 -11.95 26.44 25.46
C GLY A 44 -12.18 27.82 24.85
N ARG A 45 -12.65 27.90 23.59
CA ARG A 45 -12.99 29.18 22.94
C ARG A 45 -14.28 29.82 23.45
N LYS A 46 -15.21 29.02 24.01
CA LYS A 46 -16.46 29.53 24.60
C LYS A 46 -16.25 30.06 26.02
N LEU A 47 -15.29 29.47 26.75
CA LEU A 47 -14.97 29.83 28.15
C LEU A 47 -14.11 31.10 28.29
N ARG A 48 -13.31 31.49 27.28
CA ARG A 48 -12.55 32.77 27.32
C ARG A 48 -13.40 34.04 27.15
N ARG A 49 -14.68 33.92 26.81
CA ARG A 49 -15.62 35.05 26.67
C ARG A 49 -16.41 35.34 27.96
N MET A 50 -16.16 34.59 29.03
CA MET A 50 -16.73 34.80 30.37
C MET A 50 -15.61 35.18 31.34
N ARG A 51 -15.03 36.37 31.16
CA ARG A 51 -14.09 36.94 32.13
C ARG A 51 -14.49 38.38 32.43
N TRP A 52 -15.69 38.55 32.96
CA TRP A 52 -16.09 39.79 33.61
C TRP A 52 -17.23 39.50 34.57
N PHE A 53 -16.91 39.45 35.87
CA PHE A 53 -17.70 39.94 37.02
C PHE A 53 -17.32 39.20 38.31
N GLY A 54 -16.75 39.96 39.25
CA GLY A 54 -17.12 39.91 40.67
C GLY A 54 -16.62 38.74 41.52
N ARG A 55 -15.64 39.03 42.38
CA ARG A 55 -15.41 38.36 43.68
C ARG A 55 -16.75 38.13 44.41
N LYS A 56 -17.19 36.87 44.60
CA LYS A 56 -18.06 36.43 45.71
C LYS A 56 -17.81 34.96 46.07
N SER A 57 -17.40 34.74 47.32
CA SER A 57 -17.55 33.53 48.16
C SER A 57 -17.39 32.15 47.49
N ALA A 58 -16.27 31.47 47.79
CA ALA A 58 -16.06 30.06 47.44
C ALA A 58 -17.11 29.17 48.12
N ARG A 59 -18.02 28.59 47.34
CA ARG A 59 -18.95 27.54 47.77
C ARG A 59 -18.25 26.18 47.67
N PRO A 60 -18.56 25.18 48.53
CA PRO A 60 -17.99 23.85 48.41
C PRO A 60 -18.33 23.27 47.05
N VAL A 61 -17.31 22.83 46.31
CA VAL A 61 -17.47 22.16 45.02
C VAL A 61 -18.06 20.78 45.30
N VAL A 62 -19.39 20.68 45.25
CA VAL A 62 -20.06 19.38 45.13
C VAL A 62 -19.52 18.74 43.85
N PRO A 63 -19.02 17.49 43.85
CA PRO A 63 -18.62 16.82 42.62
C PRO A 63 -19.88 16.65 41.76
N GLY A 64 -20.09 17.62 40.88
CA GLY A 64 -21.22 17.64 39.96
C GLY A 64 -21.13 16.42 39.06
N ARG A 65 -22.26 15.72 38.90
CA ARG A 65 -22.42 14.64 37.93
C ARG A 65 -21.82 15.11 36.60
N MET A 66 -20.80 14.42 36.11
CA MET A 66 -20.14 14.81 34.86
C MET A 66 -21.19 14.96 33.75
N PRO A 67 -21.11 16.00 32.91
CA PRO A 67 -22.04 16.16 31.80
C PRO A 67 -22.02 14.91 30.93
N ARG A 68 -23.17 14.26 30.73
CA ARG A 68 -23.29 13.17 29.76
C ARG A 68 -23.05 13.75 28.38
N LEU A 69 -22.06 13.22 27.67
CA LEU A 69 -21.79 13.61 26.28
C LEU A 69 -23.03 13.31 25.42
N PRO A 70 -23.35 14.17 24.43
CA PRO A 70 -24.46 13.91 23.53
C PRO A 70 -24.20 12.63 22.73
N PRO A 71 -25.24 11.82 22.44
CA PRO A 71 -25.09 10.61 21.64
C PRO A 71 -24.59 10.98 20.23
N VAL A 72 -23.59 10.26 19.74
CA VAL A 72 -23.11 10.41 18.37
C VAL A 72 -24.22 10.07 17.36
N PRO A 73 -24.40 10.88 16.29
CA PRO A 73 -25.40 10.60 15.27
C PRO A 73 -25.17 9.24 14.62
N LYS A 74 -26.24 8.50 14.32
CA LYS A 74 -26.15 7.16 13.70
C LYS A 74 -25.34 7.17 12.39
N GLY A 75 -25.46 8.21 11.57
CA GLY A 75 -24.69 8.37 10.33
C GLY A 75 -23.17 8.47 10.53
N VAL A 76 -22.73 9.13 11.61
CA VAL A 76 -21.29 9.23 11.95
C VAL A 76 -20.74 7.87 12.36
N ARG A 77 -21.52 7.09 13.11
CA ARG A 77 -21.15 5.73 13.50
C ARG A 77 -21.04 4.80 12.30
N ILE A 78 -22.01 4.84 11.39
CA ILE A 78 -21.99 4.03 10.16
C ILE A 78 -20.78 4.38 9.29
N GLY A 79 -20.51 5.67 9.08
CA GLY A 79 -19.33 6.11 8.34
C GLY A 79 -18.01 5.63 8.95
N ALA A 80 -17.89 5.67 10.29
CA ALA A 80 -16.72 5.15 10.98
C ALA A 80 -16.54 3.63 10.80
N TRP A 81 -17.63 2.86 10.85
CA TRP A 81 -17.58 1.41 10.59
C TRP A 81 -17.20 1.09 9.14
N CYS A 82 -17.74 1.81 8.16
CA CYS A 82 -17.36 1.63 6.76
C CYS A 82 -15.88 1.94 6.52
N ALA A 83 -15.36 3.02 7.11
CA ALA A 83 -13.94 3.36 7.00
C ALA A 83 -13.04 2.31 7.68
N ALA A 84 -13.40 1.83 8.87
CA ALA A 84 -12.68 0.78 9.56
C ALA A 84 -12.67 -0.53 8.77
N ALA A 85 -13.82 -0.93 8.19
CA ALA A 85 -13.92 -2.10 7.34
C ALA A 85 -13.06 -1.98 6.07
N LEU A 86 -13.08 -0.83 5.40
CA LEU A 86 -12.24 -0.57 4.24
C LEU A 86 -10.74 -0.65 4.60
N PHE A 87 -10.35 -0.06 5.73
CA PHE A 87 -8.97 -0.13 6.21
C PHE A 87 -8.54 -1.56 6.50
N ALA A 88 -9.39 -2.34 7.18
CA ALA A 88 -9.12 -3.76 7.46
C ALA A 88 -8.97 -4.57 6.17
N LEU A 89 -9.78 -4.31 5.15
CA LEU A 89 -9.67 -4.97 3.84
C LEU A 89 -8.35 -4.62 3.14
N ILE A 90 -7.94 -3.35 3.17
CA ILE A 90 -6.67 -2.91 2.59
C ILE A 90 -5.50 -3.55 3.34
N ALA A 91 -5.51 -3.52 4.67
CA ALA A 91 -4.47 -4.12 5.51
C ALA A 91 -4.35 -5.64 5.28
N ALA A 92 -5.49 -6.34 5.21
CA ALA A 92 -5.52 -7.77 4.90
C ALA A 92 -4.95 -8.05 3.50
N GLY A 93 -5.32 -7.25 2.50
CA GLY A 93 -4.78 -7.34 1.14
C GLY A 93 -3.25 -7.16 1.11
N VAL A 94 -2.74 -6.13 1.78
CA VAL A 94 -1.29 -5.87 1.89
C VAL A 94 -0.58 -7.02 2.60
N GLY A 95 -1.15 -7.54 3.70
CA GLY A 95 -0.59 -8.70 4.41
C GLY A 95 -0.52 -9.96 3.55
N ILE A 96 -1.56 -10.23 2.77
CA ILE A 96 -1.59 -11.37 1.84
C ILE A 96 -0.49 -11.24 0.77
N ILE A 97 -0.31 -10.06 0.20
CA ILE A 97 0.75 -9.79 -0.78
C ILE A 97 2.12 -9.98 -0.11
N ALA A 98 2.36 -9.38 1.05
CA ALA A 98 3.65 -9.46 1.74
C ALA A 98 4.10 -10.90 2.06
N ILE A 99 3.16 -11.80 2.36
CA ILE A 99 3.47 -13.21 2.70
C ILE A 99 3.71 -14.06 1.45
N ASN A 100 3.03 -13.78 0.34
CA ASN A 100 3.04 -14.64 -0.85
C ASN A 100 4.03 -14.22 -1.93
N CYS A 101 4.73 -13.09 -1.76
CA CYS A 101 5.60 -12.54 -2.79
C CYS A 101 7.10 -12.79 -2.51
N PRO A 102 7.89 -13.11 -3.56
CA PRO A 102 9.31 -13.34 -3.40
C PRO A 102 10.03 -12.06 -2.94
N PRO A 103 11.08 -12.19 -2.11
CA PRO A 103 11.84 -11.04 -1.64
C PRO A 103 12.63 -10.40 -2.78
N VAL A 104 12.83 -9.08 -2.70
CA VAL A 104 13.57 -8.29 -3.71
C VAL A 104 15.01 -8.79 -3.90
N SER A 105 15.59 -9.44 -2.89
CA SER A 105 16.91 -10.07 -2.99
C SER A 105 17.00 -11.10 -4.12
N ALA A 106 15.90 -11.79 -4.45
CA ALA A 106 15.86 -12.75 -5.54
C ALA A 106 16.16 -12.14 -6.92
N LEU A 107 15.93 -10.82 -7.11
CA LEU A 107 16.27 -10.14 -8.36
C LEU A 107 17.78 -10.01 -8.59
N LYS A 108 18.60 -9.98 -7.53
CA LYS A 108 20.06 -9.86 -7.68
C LYS A 108 20.67 -11.11 -8.32
N GLU A 109 20.04 -12.25 -8.11
CA GLU A 109 20.48 -13.55 -8.61
C GLU A 109 19.74 -13.96 -9.88
N TYR A 110 18.75 -13.17 -10.31
CA TYR A 110 17.96 -13.48 -11.49
C TYR A 110 18.84 -13.47 -12.75
N LYS A 111 18.91 -14.64 -13.40
CA LYS A 111 19.53 -14.82 -14.71
C LYS A 111 18.43 -15.07 -15.73
N ALA A 112 18.31 -14.17 -16.70
CA ALA A 112 17.39 -14.38 -17.80
C ALA A 112 17.76 -15.67 -18.54
N PRO A 113 16.79 -16.56 -18.86
CA PRO A 113 17.06 -17.74 -19.66
C PRO A 113 17.61 -17.32 -21.01
N GLN A 114 18.77 -17.85 -21.37
CA GLN A 114 19.42 -17.65 -22.66
C GLN A 114 19.48 -18.97 -23.40
N ALA A 115 19.55 -18.89 -24.73
CA ALA A 115 19.59 -20.06 -25.57
C ALA A 115 20.91 -20.81 -25.46
N SER A 116 20.84 -22.13 -25.31
CA SER A 116 22.01 -22.99 -25.43
C SER A 116 22.45 -23.02 -26.89
N LEU A 117 23.74 -22.80 -27.13
CA LEU A 117 24.31 -22.76 -28.47
C LEU A 117 24.91 -24.14 -28.80
N VAL A 118 24.53 -24.71 -29.95
CA VAL A 118 25.10 -25.96 -30.46
C VAL A 118 26.08 -25.62 -31.59
N PHE A 119 27.33 -26.06 -31.44
CA PHE A 119 28.40 -25.84 -32.42
C PHE A 119 28.82 -27.16 -33.08
N ASP A 120 29.31 -27.09 -34.32
CA ASP A 120 29.98 -28.22 -34.98
C ASP A 120 31.45 -28.36 -34.55
N ARG A 121 32.15 -29.37 -35.09
CA ARG A 121 33.58 -29.64 -34.82
C ARG A 121 34.51 -28.50 -35.28
N ASP A 122 34.04 -27.67 -36.22
CA ASP A 122 34.76 -26.55 -36.81
C ASP A 122 34.34 -25.22 -36.13
N ASN A 123 33.64 -25.30 -34.99
CA ASN A 123 33.16 -24.19 -34.17
C ASN A 123 32.12 -23.29 -34.86
N LYS A 124 31.39 -23.82 -35.85
CA LYS A 124 30.28 -23.13 -36.53
C LYS A 124 28.98 -23.35 -35.76
N LEU A 125 28.23 -22.27 -35.53
CA LEU A 125 26.92 -22.33 -34.87
C LEU A 125 25.92 -23.11 -35.75
N LEU A 126 25.41 -24.22 -35.24
CA LEU A 126 24.41 -25.06 -35.91
C LEU A 126 22.98 -24.71 -35.49
N ALA A 127 22.75 -24.54 -34.17
CA ALA A 127 21.42 -24.31 -33.63
C ALA A 127 21.44 -23.56 -32.30
N ARG A 128 20.32 -22.89 -32.02
CA ARG A 128 19.97 -22.32 -30.72
C ARG A 128 18.85 -23.13 -30.11
N LEU A 129 19.09 -23.65 -28.91
CA LEU A 129 18.09 -24.39 -28.15
C LEU A 129 17.59 -23.51 -27.00
N ALA A 130 16.42 -22.89 -27.19
CA ALA A 130 15.64 -22.28 -26.13
C ALA A 130 14.16 -22.20 -26.49
N PRO A 131 13.27 -22.18 -25.49
CA PRO A 131 11.86 -21.85 -25.69
C PRO A 131 11.67 -20.39 -26.17
N GLU A 132 12.60 -19.49 -25.85
CA GLU A 132 12.59 -18.10 -26.30
C GLU A 132 13.98 -17.64 -26.69
N GLU A 133 14.09 -16.93 -27.82
CA GLU A 133 15.35 -16.33 -28.25
C GLU A 133 15.56 -14.98 -27.58
N ARG A 134 16.36 -14.97 -26.50
CA ARG A 134 16.71 -13.75 -25.75
C ARG A 134 18.20 -13.43 -25.91
N ILE A 135 18.50 -12.19 -26.27
CA ILE A 135 19.86 -11.63 -26.26
C ILE A 135 19.90 -10.55 -25.19
N VAL A 136 20.77 -10.73 -24.18
CA VAL A 136 20.94 -9.74 -23.10
C VAL A 136 21.86 -8.65 -23.61
N VAL A 137 21.34 -7.42 -23.68
CA VAL A 137 22.08 -6.24 -24.13
C VAL A 137 22.21 -5.29 -22.93
N PRO A 138 23.42 -4.79 -22.61
CA PRO A 138 23.59 -3.81 -21.54
C PRO A 138 22.90 -2.49 -21.92
N LEU A 139 22.35 -1.80 -20.93
CA LEU A 139 21.64 -0.52 -21.14
C LEU A 139 22.53 0.54 -21.82
N THR A 140 23.84 0.50 -21.58
CA THR A 140 24.84 1.39 -22.19
C THR A 140 25.02 1.18 -23.70
N ALA A 141 24.64 0.01 -24.23
CA ALA A 141 24.66 -0.27 -25.66
C ALA A 141 23.34 0.12 -26.35
N MET A 142 22.31 0.51 -25.60
CA MET A 142 21.03 0.92 -26.15
C MET A 142 21.07 2.38 -26.60
N SER A 143 20.40 2.70 -27.71
CA SER A 143 20.26 4.09 -28.16
C SER A 143 19.51 4.92 -27.11
N PRO A 144 19.99 6.11 -26.72
CA PRO A 144 19.27 6.99 -25.80
C PRO A 144 17.86 7.35 -26.30
N LYS A 145 17.68 7.43 -27.63
CA LYS A 145 16.37 7.70 -28.24
C LYS A 145 15.38 6.55 -28.02
N LEU A 146 15.85 5.31 -28.04
CA LEU A 146 15.01 4.14 -27.77
C LEU A 146 14.53 4.15 -26.32
N VAL A 147 15.46 4.37 -25.37
CA VAL A 147 15.11 4.46 -23.95
C VAL A 147 14.10 5.59 -23.70
N GLY A 148 14.35 6.77 -24.27
CA GLY A 148 13.42 7.91 -24.16
C GLY A 148 12.04 7.63 -24.74
N ALA A 149 11.95 6.93 -25.88
CA ALA A 149 10.69 6.56 -26.50
C ALA A 149 9.86 5.59 -25.63
N ILE A 150 10.51 4.56 -25.07
CA ILE A 150 9.85 3.61 -24.17
C ILE A 150 9.37 4.32 -22.91
N LEU A 151 10.20 5.15 -22.28
CA LEU A 151 9.78 5.94 -21.12
C LEU A 151 8.59 6.84 -21.45
N ALA A 152 8.59 7.52 -22.60
CA ALA A 152 7.50 8.41 -22.97
C ALA A 152 6.14 7.69 -23.14
N VAL A 153 6.16 6.45 -23.65
CA VAL A 153 4.95 5.65 -23.90
C VAL A 153 4.50 4.87 -22.67
N GLU A 154 5.43 4.18 -22.00
CA GLU A 154 5.12 3.26 -20.92
C GLU A 154 5.12 3.93 -19.55
N ASP A 155 6.07 4.84 -19.28
CA ASP A 155 6.28 5.37 -17.93
C ASP A 155 7.10 6.68 -17.92
N ILE A 156 6.43 7.80 -18.20
CA ILE A 156 7.08 9.10 -18.40
C ILE A 156 7.77 9.64 -17.12
N ARG A 157 7.35 9.16 -15.94
CA ARG A 157 7.88 9.56 -14.64
C ARG A 157 8.66 8.44 -13.95
N PHE A 158 9.17 7.48 -14.72
CA PHE A 158 9.87 6.32 -14.19
C PHE A 158 10.93 6.66 -13.12
N TYR A 159 11.73 7.70 -13.37
CA TYR A 159 12.79 8.14 -12.47
C TYR A 159 12.31 8.99 -11.27
N GLU A 160 11.05 9.44 -11.26
CA GLU A 160 10.48 10.25 -10.18
C GLU A 160 9.80 9.40 -9.11
N HIS A 161 9.51 8.12 -9.39
CA HIS A 161 8.74 7.26 -8.51
C HIS A 161 9.47 5.97 -8.13
N SER A 162 9.14 5.42 -6.97
CA SER A 162 9.73 4.18 -6.44
C SER A 162 9.00 2.91 -6.92
N GLY A 163 8.57 2.90 -8.18
CA GLY A 163 7.93 1.75 -8.84
C GLY A 163 6.41 1.82 -8.96
N ILE A 164 5.72 2.64 -8.16
CA ILE A 164 4.29 2.91 -8.33
C ILE A 164 4.10 4.41 -8.58
N ASP A 165 3.48 4.75 -9.71
CA ASP A 165 3.08 6.12 -10.02
C ASP A 165 1.70 6.43 -9.43
N TRP A 166 1.67 6.93 -8.19
CA TRP A 166 0.42 7.31 -7.51
C TRP A 166 -0.40 8.37 -8.25
N ARG A 167 0.26 9.25 -9.00
CA ARG A 167 -0.43 10.28 -9.78
C ARG A 167 -1.14 9.65 -10.98
N ARG A 168 -0.50 8.69 -11.65
CA ARG A 168 -1.11 7.91 -12.75
C ARG A 168 -2.25 7.05 -12.24
N VAL A 169 -2.07 6.36 -11.10
CA VAL A 169 -3.12 5.57 -10.44
C VAL A 169 -4.33 6.43 -10.10
N ALA A 170 -4.13 7.57 -9.42
CA ALA A 170 -5.23 8.48 -9.09
C ALA A 170 -5.94 9.01 -10.34
N GLY A 171 -5.19 9.36 -11.39
CA GLY A 171 -5.74 9.82 -12.66
C GLY A 171 -6.53 8.74 -13.40
N ALA A 172 -6.07 7.49 -13.38
CA ALA A 172 -6.77 6.35 -13.97
C ALA A 172 -8.08 6.06 -13.22
N ILE A 173 -8.03 5.97 -11.89
CA ILE A 173 -9.22 5.78 -11.04
C ILE A 173 -10.27 6.86 -11.33
N TRP A 174 -9.86 8.13 -11.39
CA TRP A 174 -10.76 9.23 -11.68
C TRP A 174 -11.44 9.11 -13.05
N ARG A 175 -10.69 8.68 -14.07
CA ARG A 175 -11.21 8.50 -15.43
C ARG A 175 -12.11 7.29 -15.55
N ASP A 176 -11.76 6.18 -14.90
CA ASP A 176 -12.59 4.97 -14.86
C ASP A 176 -13.93 5.23 -14.16
N ILE A 177 -13.93 6.00 -13.07
CA ILE A 177 -15.16 6.43 -12.38
C ILE A 177 -16.02 7.29 -13.32
N ARG A 178 -15.43 8.28 -13.99
CA ARG A 178 -16.18 9.12 -14.95
C ARG A 178 -16.71 8.34 -16.14
N ALA A 179 -15.95 7.36 -16.61
CA ALA A 179 -16.31 6.53 -17.77
C ALA A 179 -17.23 5.36 -17.39
N PHE A 180 -17.53 5.16 -16.10
CA PHE A 180 -18.20 3.97 -15.55
C PHE A 180 -17.67 2.65 -16.13
N SER A 181 -16.38 2.62 -16.48
CA SER A 181 -15.72 1.48 -17.12
C SER A 181 -14.22 1.53 -16.89
N LEU A 182 -13.61 0.36 -16.71
CA LEU A 182 -12.16 0.21 -16.57
C LEU A 182 -11.51 0.37 -17.94
N ARG A 183 -11.13 1.60 -18.30
CA ARG A 183 -10.56 1.90 -19.62
C ARG A 183 -9.07 2.16 -19.55
N GLU A 184 -8.53 2.42 -18.37
CA GLU A 184 -7.19 2.95 -18.28
C GLU A 184 -6.20 2.14 -17.44
N GLY A 185 -5.00 1.95 -18.00
CA GLY A 185 -3.89 1.31 -17.32
C GLY A 185 -3.06 2.28 -16.48
N SER A 186 -2.81 1.91 -15.23
CA SER A 186 -1.89 2.61 -14.33
C SER A 186 -0.56 1.90 -14.14
N SER A 187 -0.27 0.83 -14.91
CA SER A 187 0.93 0.01 -14.75
C SER A 187 2.22 0.80 -15.06
N THR A 188 3.25 0.56 -14.26
CA THR A 188 4.62 1.10 -14.46
C THR A 188 5.54 0.05 -15.05
N ILE A 189 6.72 0.46 -15.54
CA ILE A 189 7.75 -0.48 -16.03
C ILE A 189 8.15 -1.47 -14.92
N THR A 190 8.23 -1.01 -13.67
CA THR A 190 8.57 -1.86 -12.51
C THR A 190 7.51 -2.93 -12.25
N MET A 191 6.22 -2.58 -12.34
CA MET A 191 5.13 -3.56 -12.19
C MET A 191 5.14 -4.58 -13.33
N GLN A 192 5.37 -4.13 -14.57
CA GLN A 192 5.49 -5.03 -15.72
C GLN A 192 6.69 -5.97 -15.57
N LEU A 193 7.84 -5.45 -15.12
CA LEU A 193 9.03 -6.25 -14.84
C LEU A 193 8.76 -7.32 -13.77
N ALA A 194 8.13 -6.94 -12.66
CA ALA A 194 7.80 -7.88 -11.58
C ALA A 194 6.90 -9.03 -12.08
N ARG A 195 5.91 -8.72 -12.94
CA ARG A 195 5.04 -9.73 -13.57
C ARG A 195 5.79 -10.70 -14.48
N ASN A 196 6.76 -10.19 -15.23
CA ASN A 196 7.52 -10.98 -16.20
C ASN A 196 8.62 -11.82 -15.57
N VAL A 197 9.27 -11.31 -14.51
CA VAL A 197 10.34 -12.03 -13.79
C VAL A 197 9.78 -13.11 -12.88
N PHE A 198 8.60 -12.88 -12.31
CA PHE A 198 7.95 -13.82 -11.40
C PHE A 198 6.57 -14.28 -11.92
N PRO A 199 6.54 -15.12 -12.98
CA PRO A 199 5.28 -15.56 -13.60
C PRO A 199 4.39 -16.38 -12.65
N GLY A 200 4.98 -17.10 -11.69
CA GLY A 200 4.24 -17.83 -10.64
C GLY A 200 3.63 -16.93 -9.56
N SER A 201 3.99 -15.65 -9.53
CA SER A 201 3.54 -14.67 -8.53
C SER A 201 2.78 -13.51 -9.18
N SER A 202 1.98 -13.77 -10.22
CA SER A 202 1.16 -12.77 -10.93
C SER A 202 0.19 -11.97 -10.03
N ARG A 203 0.00 -12.40 -8.78
CA ARG A 203 -0.78 -11.73 -7.72
C ARG A 203 0.03 -10.72 -6.90
N CYS A 204 1.31 -10.55 -7.20
CA CYS A 204 2.27 -9.71 -6.48
C CYS A 204 2.53 -8.35 -7.13
N THR A 205 1.76 -7.99 -8.16
CA THR A 205 1.84 -6.70 -8.88
C THR A 205 0.60 -5.88 -8.68
#